data_AF-A0A9C9GPY4-F1
#
_entry.id   AF-A0A9C9GPY4-F1
#
_cell.length_a   1.000
_cell.length_b   1.000
_cell.length_c   1.000
_cell.angle_alpha   90.00
_cell.angle_beta   90.00
_cell.angle_gamma   90.00
#
_symmetry.space_group_name_H-M   'P 1'
#
loop_
_entity.id
_entity.type
_entity.pdbx_description
1 polymer ?
#
loop_
_entity_poly.entity_id
_entity_poly.type
_entity_poly.pdbx_seq_one_letter_code
_entity_poly.pdbx_strand_id
1 'polypeptide(L)'
;MKHCLMACRCKNQLGAFCNSLFKFIYYDSLNSEKPPWPGWINTLSLCQLIFFRLINSILLEVINMFNNLWTAVRAVVLLGAFLPFSVLAGDITLSGSLTAANQNGSDPALVTDPLGVVPTDAFGSIEVNLDIENNSIDFSLDVTGIFIEELRNFGPNATPIHLHLAGGGAPGNFGPISIDLSLNASESDFVATETGFQFSRADVSILLEDQGNIQLGMHPGNDQIVDALQSGNMFVLVHSTKDIFINNTGPVPGFPFGEIRGNISRVPVSVKGLPAIGMETVVLKDATDVASAVAKLTASLEQKGFTIPLVIDHAAVGASVGLELADNQVIFARPPLYLEKKLLKRSPTLALELPLKYHVFEQNGLVKLSVNTLGYMIDRHEMYTKDHVLHLTNKLIEQFGTSGPEGHGLLTVESLRTYDETVQAVQDVILANTEAGIPLVLDYAQNAGQARHKRHHGKPFKATLISFGDAKVGTQLMQADPRIGIDLPLRYLVWVDKYGKVQITYDDIKLTAARIDLVGFEDRINGLAGGLDFLAAAAAGQ
;
A
#
# COMPACT_ATOMS: atom_id res chain seq x y z
N MET A 1 -40.31 7.60 -2.74
CA MET A 1 -41.75 7.41 -2.43
C MET A 1 -42.67 7.15 -3.63
N LYS A 2 -42.43 7.65 -4.85
CA LYS A 2 -43.30 7.34 -6.02
C LYS A 2 -43.19 5.90 -6.57
N HIS A 3 -42.12 5.16 -6.28
CA HIS A 3 -41.97 3.76 -6.72
C HIS A 3 -42.55 2.71 -5.75
N CYS A 4 -42.85 3.06 -4.49
CA CYS A 4 -43.56 2.14 -3.57
C CYS A 4 -45.09 2.13 -3.80
N LEU A 5 -45.67 3.22 -4.30
CA LEU A 5 -47.12 3.32 -4.52
C LEU A 5 -47.62 2.50 -5.73
N MET A 6 -46.73 2.12 -6.66
CA MET A 6 -47.10 1.35 -7.86
C MET A 6 -47.16 -0.16 -7.58
N ALA A 7 -46.31 -0.68 -6.68
CA ALA A 7 -46.32 -2.08 -6.27
C ALA A 7 -47.55 -2.44 -5.40
N CYS A 8 -48.03 -1.51 -4.56
CA CYS A 8 -49.24 -1.72 -3.76
C CYS A 8 -50.54 -1.75 -4.60
N ARG A 9 -50.60 -1.04 -5.75
CA ARG A 9 -51.80 -1.05 -6.62
C ARG A 9 -51.98 -2.36 -7.40
N CYS A 10 -50.90 -3.04 -7.80
CA CYS A 10 -51.00 -4.35 -8.46
C CYS A 10 -51.51 -5.48 -7.54
N LYS A 11 -51.18 -5.42 -6.23
CA LYS A 11 -51.57 -6.47 -5.27
C LYS A 11 -53.08 -6.46 -4.97
N ASN A 12 -53.72 -5.28 -4.98
CA ASN A 12 -55.15 -5.15 -4.70
C ASN A 12 -56.05 -5.49 -5.91
N GLN A 13 -55.57 -5.32 -7.16
CA GLN A 13 -56.38 -5.67 -8.35
C GLN A 13 -56.41 -7.17 -8.65
N LEU A 14 -55.32 -7.90 -8.42
CA LEU A 14 -55.32 -9.37 -8.55
C LEU A 14 -56.20 -10.04 -7.48
N GLY A 15 -56.18 -9.52 -6.24
CA GLY A 15 -57.03 -10.04 -5.16
C GLY A 15 -58.52 -9.86 -5.44
N ALA A 16 -58.93 -8.72 -6.02
CA ALA A 16 -60.33 -8.45 -6.36
C ALA A 16 -60.84 -9.31 -7.54
N PHE A 17 -60.00 -9.61 -8.53
CA PHE A 17 -60.35 -10.44 -9.67
C PHE A 17 -60.56 -11.92 -9.28
N CYS A 18 -59.68 -12.46 -8.43
CA CYS A 18 -59.82 -13.83 -7.92
C CYS A 18 -61.05 -14.00 -7.01
N ASN A 19 -61.41 -13.00 -6.20
CA ASN A 19 -62.56 -13.09 -5.29
C ASN A 19 -63.92 -13.01 -6.02
N SER A 20 -64.01 -12.25 -7.11
CA SER A 20 -65.22 -12.21 -7.95
C SER A 20 -65.40 -13.50 -8.77
N LEU A 21 -64.31 -14.11 -9.26
CA LEU A 21 -64.37 -15.37 -10.00
C LEU A 21 -64.82 -16.53 -9.09
N PHE A 22 -64.36 -16.55 -7.83
CA PHE A 22 -64.74 -17.58 -6.85
C PHE A 22 -66.20 -17.44 -6.39
N LYS A 23 -66.71 -16.21 -6.24
CA LYS A 23 -68.13 -15.97 -5.91
C LYS A 23 -69.08 -16.34 -7.05
N PHE A 24 -68.66 -16.19 -8.31
CA PHE A 24 -69.49 -16.57 -9.46
C PHE A 24 -69.62 -18.09 -9.60
N ILE A 25 -68.53 -18.84 -9.38
CA ILE A 25 -68.50 -20.30 -9.49
C ILE A 25 -69.22 -20.99 -8.32
N TYR A 26 -69.19 -20.41 -7.12
CA TYR A 26 -69.83 -20.99 -5.93
C TYR A 26 -71.36 -20.75 -5.88
N TYR A 27 -71.87 -19.70 -6.53
CA TYR A 27 -73.30 -19.36 -6.50
C TYR A 27 -74.14 -20.19 -7.50
N ASP A 28 -73.57 -20.58 -8.64
CA ASP A 28 -74.26 -21.42 -9.65
C ASP A 28 -74.32 -22.91 -9.26
N SER A 29 -73.40 -23.39 -8.42
CA SER A 29 -73.33 -24.80 -8.01
C SER A 29 -74.40 -25.20 -6.97
N LEU A 30 -75.06 -24.24 -6.31
CA LEU A 30 -75.99 -24.53 -5.21
C LEU A 30 -77.47 -24.36 -5.56
N ASN A 31 -77.82 -23.90 -6.78
CA ASN A 31 -79.20 -23.53 -7.12
C ASN A 31 -79.74 -23.97 -8.49
N SER A 32 -79.13 -24.94 -9.19
CA SER A 32 -79.73 -25.47 -10.42
C SER A 32 -80.09 -26.96 -10.35
N GLU A 33 -81.37 -27.24 -10.18
CA GLU A 33 -81.98 -28.50 -10.61
C GLU A 33 -82.02 -28.51 -12.16
N LYS A 34 -80.95 -28.97 -12.82
CA LYS A 34 -80.92 -29.45 -14.22
C LYS A 34 -79.53 -30.05 -14.54
N PRO A 35 -79.43 -31.13 -15.33
CA PRO A 35 -78.15 -31.80 -15.58
C PRO A 35 -77.32 -31.02 -16.62
N PRO A 36 -75.99 -30.86 -16.45
CA PRO A 36 -75.16 -30.22 -17.46
C PRO A 36 -74.60 -31.22 -18.49
N TRP A 37 -74.49 -30.73 -19.72
CA TRP A 37 -74.06 -31.41 -20.94
C TRP A 37 -72.54 -31.74 -20.96
N PRO A 38 -72.09 -32.74 -21.75
CA PRO A 38 -70.75 -33.31 -21.68
C PRO A 38 -69.69 -32.50 -22.44
N GLY A 39 -69.48 -31.23 -22.07
CA GLY A 39 -68.51 -30.34 -22.76
C GLY A 39 -67.51 -29.60 -21.86
N TRP A 40 -67.70 -29.58 -20.54
CA TRP A 40 -66.97 -28.67 -19.64
C TRP A 40 -65.88 -29.33 -18.77
N ILE A 41 -65.73 -30.65 -18.85
CA ILE A 41 -64.78 -31.39 -17.99
C ILE A 41 -63.33 -31.26 -18.50
N ASN A 42 -63.10 -30.90 -19.77
CA ASN A 42 -61.75 -30.85 -20.35
C ASN A 42 -61.02 -29.49 -20.19
N THR A 43 -61.72 -28.39 -19.93
CA THR A 43 -61.10 -27.05 -19.78
C THR A 43 -60.67 -26.74 -18.35
N LEU A 44 -61.38 -27.25 -17.34
CA LEU A 44 -60.98 -27.12 -15.92
C LEU A 44 -59.72 -27.92 -15.59
N SER A 45 -59.58 -29.13 -16.15
CA SER A 45 -58.40 -29.98 -16.01
C SER A 45 -57.14 -29.32 -16.60
N LEU A 46 -57.27 -28.68 -17.77
CA LEU A 46 -56.14 -28.04 -18.45
C LEU A 46 -55.66 -26.77 -17.71
N CYS A 47 -56.60 -25.92 -17.26
CA CYS A 47 -56.25 -24.73 -16.47
C CYS A 47 -55.65 -25.09 -15.11
N GLN A 48 -56.15 -26.13 -14.43
CA GLN A 48 -55.55 -26.60 -13.18
C GLN A 48 -54.13 -27.15 -13.39
N LEU A 49 -53.88 -27.88 -14.48
CA LEU A 49 -52.55 -28.38 -14.84
C LEU A 49 -51.55 -27.26 -15.19
N ILE A 50 -51.98 -26.23 -15.91
CA ILE A 50 -51.14 -25.07 -16.26
C ILE A 50 -50.84 -24.26 -15.00
N PHE A 51 -51.83 -24.05 -14.13
CA PHE A 51 -51.65 -23.33 -12.87
C PHE A 51 -50.72 -24.09 -11.91
N PHE A 52 -50.83 -25.41 -11.81
CA PHE A 52 -49.91 -26.24 -11.03
C PHE A 52 -48.48 -26.23 -11.58
N ARG A 53 -48.30 -26.25 -12.91
CA ARG A 53 -46.97 -26.15 -13.52
C ARG A 53 -46.33 -24.78 -13.30
N LEU A 54 -47.11 -23.71 -13.37
CA LEU A 54 -46.61 -22.35 -13.10
C LEU A 54 -46.20 -22.19 -11.63
N ILE A 55 -47.03 -22.66 -10.70
CA ILE A 55 -46.74 -22.61 -9.26
C ILE A 55 -45.50 -23.44 -8.93
N ASN A 56 -45.36 -24.65 -9.48
CA ASN A 56 -44.18 -25.48 -9.25
C ASN A 56 -42.90 -24.86 -9.84
N SER A 57 -42.98 -24.21 -11.02
CA SER A 57 -41.82 -23.52 -11.62
C SER A 57 -41.38 -22.33 -10.77
N ILE A 58 -42.34 -21.55 -10.26
CA ILE A 58 -42.05 -20.39 -9.38
C ILE A 58 -41.55 -20.87 -8.02
N LEU A 59 -42.11 -21.95 -7.46
CA LEU A 59 -41.61 -22.55 -6.21
C LEU A 59 -40.18 -23.06 -6.38
N LEU A 60 -39.85 -23.70 -7.50
CA LEU A 60 -38.49 -24.19 -7.80
C LEU A 60 -37.49 -23.04 -7.97
N GLU A 61 -37.87 -21.96 -8.64
CA GLU A 61 -37.01 -20.77 -8.75
C GLU A 61 -36.84 -20.06 -7.40
N VAL A 62 -37.88 -19.97 -6.58
CA VAL A 62 -37.81 -19.39 -5.23
C VAL A 62 -36.97 -20.29 -4.31
N ILE A 63 -37.12 -21.62 -4.38
CA ILE A 63 -36.30 -22.57 -3.61
C ILE A 63 -34.83 -22.52 -4.06
N ASN A 64 -34.54 -22.40 -5.36
CA ASN A 64 -33.17 -22.23 -5.85
C ASN A 64 -32.60 -20.85 -5.48
N MET A 65 -33.41 -19.80 -5.45
CA MET A 65 -33.01 -18.48 -4.98
C MET A 65 -32.71 -18.48 -3.47
N PHE A 66 -33.52 -19.17 -2.66
CA PHE A 66 -33.28 -19.34 -1.22
C PHE A 66 -32.09 -20.26 -0.94
N ASN A 67 -31.88 -21.33 -1.71
CA ASN A 67 -30.71 -22.20 -1.57
C ASN A 67 -29.42 -21.47 -1.96
N ASN A 68 -29.43 -20.67 -3.02
CA ASN A 68 -28.30 -19.84 -3.43
C ASN A 68 -27.99 -18.72 -2.42
N LEU A 69 -29.04 -18.12 -1.83
CA LEU A 69 -28.92 -17.15 -0.74
C LEU A 69 -28.39 -17.82 0.54
N TRP A 70 -28.79 -19.06 0.83
CA TRP A 70 -28.33 -19.81 2.00
C TRP A 70 -26.90 -20.36 1.84
N THR A 71 -26.47 -20.69 0.62
CA THR A 71 -25.05 -20.98 0.32
C THR A 71 -24.19 -19.72 0.35
N ALA A 72 -24.72 -18.56 -0.06
CA ALA A 72 -24.03 -17.27 0.09
C ALA A 72 -23.93 -16.84 1.56
N VAL A 73 -24.99 -17.06 2.35
CA VAL A 73 -24.98 -16.81 3.80
C VAL A 73 -24.09 -17.82 4.53
N ARG A 74 -24.02 -19.09 4.12
CA ARG A 74 -23.03 -20.04 4.65
C ARG A 74 -21.60 -19.67 4.26
N ALA A 75 -21.35 -19.15 3.06
CA ALA A 75 -20.04 -18.64 2.69
C ALA A 75 -19.64 -17.42 3.53
N VAL A 76 -20.58 -16.50 3.80
CA VAL A 76 -20.34 -15.31 4.64
C VAL A 76 -20.23 -15.65 6.14
N VAL A 77 -20.99 -16.65 6.63
CA VAL A 77 -20.93 -17.09 8.03
C VAL A 77 -19.75 -18.04 8.30
N LEU A 78 -19.27 -18.80 7.31
CA LEU A 78 -18.02 -19.56 7.41
C LEU A 78 -16.77 -18.69 7.19
N LEU A 79 -16.86 -17.57 6.46
CA LEU A 79 -15.81 -16.54 6.41
C LEU A 79 -15.79 -15.64 7.65
N GLY A 80 -16.93 -15.46 8.33
CA GLY A 80 -17.04 -14.69 9.58
C GLY A 80 -16.68 -15.44 10.86
N ALA A 81 -16.48 -16.77 10.81
CA ALA A 81 -16.15 -17.60 11.97
C ALA A 81 -14.64 -17.88 12.16
N PHE A 82 -13.78 -17.24 11.36
CA PHE A 82 -12.32 -17.30 11.49
C PHE A 82 -11.66 -15.92 11.68
N LEU A 83 -12.41 -14.95 12.19
CA LEU A 83 -11.80 -13.76 12.80
C LEU A 83 -11.74 -14.00 14.32
N PRO A 84 -10.58 -14.34 14.89
CA PRO A 84 -10.35 -13.95 16.26
C PRO A 84 -10.27 -12.41 16.24
N PHE A 85 -11.37 -11.73 16.57
CA PHE A 85 -11.27 -10.40 17.16
C PHE A 85 -10.78 -10.57 18.59
N SER A 86 -9.54 -11.02 18.70
CA SER A 86 -8.62 -10.55 19.72
C SER A 86 -7.73 -9.58 18.96
N VAL A 87 -7.99 -8.28 19.07
CA VAL A 87 -6.88 -7.34 18.95
C VAL A 87 -6.00 -7.70 20.13
N LEU A 88 -5.00 -8.56 19.89
CA LEU A 88 -3.86 -8.63 20.79
C LEU A 88 -3.33 -7.19 20.83
N ALA A 89 -3.36 -6.56 21.99
CA ALA A 89 -2.55 -5.38 22.24
C ALA A 89 -1.10 -5.86 22.13
N GLY A 90 -0.59 -5.89 20.91
CA GLY A 90 0.77 -6.31 20.63
C GLY A 90 1.71 -5.16 20.90
N ASP A 91 2.90 -5.48 21.40
CA ASP A 91 4.02 -4.56 21.54
C ASP A 91 4.19 -3.75 20.26
N ILE A 92 4.27 -2.42 20.38
CA ILE A 92 4.48 -1.53 19.24
C ILE A 92 5.97 -1.28 19.09
N THR A 93 6.58 -1.83 18.04
CA THR A 93 7.95 -1.46 17.69
C THR A 93 7.99 -0.08 17.02
N LEU A 94 8.88 0.79 17.47
CA LEU A 94 9.25 2.09 16.90
C LEU A 94 10.74 2.02 16.50
N SER A 95 11.14 2.70 15.44
CA SER A 95 12.56 2.80 15.06
C SER A 95 12.88 4.14 14.44
N GLY A 96 14.18 4.39 14.28
CA GLY A 96 14.71 5.58 13.64
C GLY A 96 16.20 5.46 13.35
N SER A 97 16.70 6.38 12.53
CA SER A 97 18.13 6.57 12.30
C SER A 97 18.58 7.87 12.94
N LEU A 98 19.79 7.87 13.51
CA LEU A 98 20.41 9.03 14.13
C LEU A 98 21.45 9.63 13.19
N THR A 99 21.39 10.95 13.04
CA THR A 99 22.34 11.73 12.23
C THR A 99 22.73 13.00 12.99
N ALA A 100 23.67 13.77 12.43
CA ALA A 100 24.19 14.99 13.05
C ALA A 100 23.06 15.92 13.51
N ALA A 101 23.17 16.42 14.74
CA ALA A 101 22.28 17.45 15.26
C ALA A 101 22.85 18.85 15.03
N ASN A 102 21.98 19.86 15.13
CA ASN A 102 22.41 21.24 15.31
C ASN A 102 23.04 21.42 16.68
N GLN A 103 23.78 22.51 16.88
CA GLN A 103 24.38 22.78 18.20
C GLN A 103 23.31 22.72 19.30
N ASN A 104 22.13 23.30 19.13
CA ASN A 104 21.06 23.21 20.13
C ASN A 104 20.27 21.88 20.18
N GLY A 105 20.66 20.83 19.44
CA GLY A 105 19.96 19.55 19.37
C GLY A 105 18.77 19.51 18.39
N SER A 106 18.54 20.57 17.61
CA SER A 106 17.48 20.60 16.57
C SER A 106 17.89 19.85 15.29
N ASP A 107 16.92 19.57 14.43
CA ASP A 107 17.15 18.91 13.13
C ASP A 107 17.78 19.89 12.12
N PRO A 108 18.97 19.59 11.56
CA PRO A 108 19.63 20.44 10.58
C PRO A 108 18.86 20.68 9.30
N ALA A 109 18.04 19.72 8.89
CA ALA A 109 17.26 19.81 7.65
C ALA A 109 16.04 20.74 7.81
N LEU A 110 15.57 20.94 9.05
CA LEU A 110 14.31 21.63 9.33
C LEU A 110 14.50 22.96 10.07
N VAL A 111 15.57 23.09 10.86
CA VAL A 111 15.83 24.26 11.70
C VAL A 111 17.19 24.83 11.35
N THR A 112 17.22 26.08 10.89
CA THR A 112 18.48 26.81 10.66
C THR A 112 18.99 27.40 11.97
N ASP A 113 20.11 26.90 12.48
CA ASP A 113 20.79 27.43 13.67
C ASP A 113 21.91 28.41 13.24
N PRO A 114 21.94 29.66 13.74
CA PRO A 114 23.05 30.60 13.52
C PRO A 114 24.43 30.05 13.93
N LEU A 115 24.46 29.04 14.80
CA LEU A 115 25.66 28.38 15.27
C LEU A 115 26.03 27.14 14.42
N GLY A 116 25.16 26.71 13.52
CA GLY A 116 25.41 25.62 12.57
C GLY A 116 25.20 24.20 13.11
N VAL A 117 25.65 23.23 12.32
CA VAL A 117 25.54 21.79 12.58
C VAL A 117 26.76 21.31 13.36
N VAL A 118 26.59 20.35 14.26
CA VAL A 118 27.71 19.69 14.94
C VAL A 118 28.55 18.94 13.90
N PRO A 119 29.86 19.25 13.74
CA PRO A 119 30.71 18.52 12.79
C PRO A 119 30.93 17.10 13.32
N THR A 120 30.21 16.13 12.76
CA THR A 120 30.34 14.72 13.13
C THR A 120 30.10 13.81 11.94
N ASP A 121 30.87 12.73 11.90
CA ASP A 121 30.64 11.59 11.00
C ASP A 121 29.90 10.46 11.73
N ALA A 122 29.50 10.69 12.98
CA ALA A 122 28.76 9.72 13.77
C ALA A 122 27.33 9.55 13.26
N PHE A 123 26.84 8.32 13.38
CA PHE A 123 25.48 7.93 13.03
C PHE A 123 25.04 6.78 13.91
N GLY A 124 23.74 6.48 13.90
CA GLY A 124 23.23 5.35 14.66
C GLY A 124 21.85 4.91 14.24
N SER A 125 21.36 3.88 14.91
CA SER A 125 20.00 3.37 14.78
C SER A 125 19.39 3.12 16.14
N ILE A 126 18.09 3.35 16.25
CA ILE A 126 17.30 3.15 17.46
C ILE A 126 16.15 2.21 17.18
N GLU A 127 15.88 1.29 18.12
CA GLU A 127 14.69 0.45 18.18
C GLU A 127 14.06 0.56 19.57
N VAL A 128 12.73 0.70 19.60
CA VAL A 128 11.94 0.81 20.84
C VAL A 128 10.75 -0.14 20.73
N ASN A 129 10.62 -1.11 21.63
CA ASN A 129 9.40 -1.93 21.73
C ASN A 129 8.54 -1.38 22.86
N LEU A 130 7.39 -0.83 22.53
CA LEU A 130 6.44 -0.24 23.46
C LEU A 130 5.44 -1.28 23.94
N ASP A 131 5.52 -1.61 25.23
CA ASP A 131 4.55 -2.41 25.95
C ASP A 131 3.48 -1.48 26.55
N ILE A 132 2.34 -1.41 25.86
CA ILE A 132 1.21 -0.58 26.26
C ILE A 132 0.55 -1.11 27.52
N GLU A 133 0.55 -2.44 27.73
CA GLU A 133 -0.10 -3.05 28.89
C GLU A 133 0.65 -2.70 30.17
N ASN A 134 1.99 -2.70 30.12
CA ASN A 134 2.85 -2.43 31.26
C ASN A 134 3.35 -0.99 31.37
N ASN A 135 3.04 -0.12 30.40
CA ASN A 135 3.54 1.27 30.33
C ASN A 135 5.08 1.35 30.40
N SER A 136 5.74 0.49 29.63
CA SER A 136 7.19 0.42 29.55
C SER A 136 7.66 0.34 28.11
N ILE A 137 8.95 0.60 27.91
CA ILE A 137 9.64 0.39 26.65
C ILE A 137 10.88 -0.47 26.85
N ASP A 138 11.08 -1.41 25.93
CA ASP A 138 12.41 -1.96 25.67
C ASP A 138 13.10 -1.09 24.63
N PHE A 139 14.37 -0.79 24.86
CA PHE A 139 15.13 0.19 24.13
C PHE A 139 16.46 -0.40 23.67
N SER A 140 16.81 -0.19 22.40
CA SER A 140 18.12 -0.53 21.84
C SER A 140 18.63 0.59 20.95
N LEU A 141 19.93 0.89 21.09
CA LEU A 141 20.63 1.91 20.34
C LEU A 141 21.99 1.36 19.90
N ASP A 142 22.30 1.50 18.62
CA ASP A 142 23.62 1.22 18.04
C ASP A 142 24.19 2.51 17.46
N VAL A 143 25.40 2.89 17.89
CA VAL A 143 26.07 4.14 17.51
C VAL A 143 27.45 3.83 16.98
N THR A 144 27.76 4.40 15.82
CA THR A 144 29.09 4.43 15.23
C THR A 144 29.62 5.86 15.25
N GLY A 145 30.91 6.04 15.56
CA GLY A 145 31.60 7.33 15.56
C GLY A 145 31.58 8.10 16.88
N ILE A 146 30.95 7.55 17.92
CA ILE A 146 31.05 8.02 19.32
C ILE A 146 31.45 6.80 20.16
N PHE A 147 32.49 6.91 20.98
CA PHE A 147 32.90 5.86 21.90
C PHE A 147 32.30 6.05 23.30
N ILE A 148 32.22 4.99 24.11
CA ILE A 148 31.59 5.03 25.45
C ILE A 148 32.26 6.09 26.34
N GLU A 149 33.58 6.21 26.26
CA GLU A 149 34.37 7.18 27.04
C GLU A 149 34.08 8.63 26.63
N GLU A 150 33.49 8.82 25.45
CA GLU A 150 33.07 10.11 24.92
C GLU A 150 31.64 10.46 25.32
N LEU A 151 30.89 9.59 26.02
CA LEU A 151 29.54 9.92 26.45
C LEU A 151 29.54 10.91 27.61
N ARG A 152 28.60 11.86 27.55
CA ARG A 152 28.50 12.95 28.53
C ARG A 152 27.15 12.97 29.23
N ASN A 153 27.20 12.97 30.55
CA ASN A 153 26.03 13.14 31.42
C ASN A 153 25.41 14.53 31.29
N PHE A 154 24.10 14.62 31.03
CA PHE A 154 23.38 15.91 30.99
C PHE A 154 21.87 15.82 31.22
N GLY A 155 21.26 16.94 31.66
CA GLY A 155 19.81 17.14 31.71
C GLY A 155 19.17 16.62 33.00
N PRO A 156 17.84 16.78 33.19
CA PRO A 156 17.14 16.29 34.37
C PRO A 156 17.16 14.75 34.45
N ASN A 157 18.26 14.32 35.09
CA ASN A 157 18.79 13.01 35.47
C ASN A 157 20.10 12.53 34.83
N ALA A 158 20.83 13.47 34.20
CA ALA A 158 22.28 13.49 33.99
C ALA A 158 22.90 12.19 33.49
N THR A 159 22.29 11.63 32.46
CA THR A 159 22.77 10.48 31.71
C THR A 159 22.85 10.87 30.22
N PRO A 160 23.65 10.16 29.39
CA PRO A 160 23.99 10.65 28.05
C PRO A 160 22.92 10.44 26.97
N ILE A 161 21.88 9.62 27.23
CA ILE A 161 20.92 9.17 26.22
C ILE A 161 19.49 9.36 26.74
N HIS A 162 18.68 10.09 26.00
CA HIS A 162 17.30 10.38 26.43
C HIS A 162 16.38 10.72 25.26
N LEU A 163 15.07 10.61 25.49
CA LEU A 163 14.03 11.01 24.54
C LEU A 163 13.51 12.41 24.87
N HIS A 164 13.48 13.26 23.87
CA HIS A 164 12.87 14.57 23.91
C HIS A 164 11.51 14.57 23.23
N LEU A 165 10.57 15.32 23.80
CA LEU A 165 9.42 15.79 23.08
C LEU A 165 9.84 16.99 22.22
N ALA A 166 9.40 17.05 20.96
CA ALA A 166 9.68 18.21 20.12
C ALA A 166 9.16 19.49 20.79
N GLY A 167 9.99 20.54 20.77
CA GLY A 167 9.62 21.83 21.33
C GLY A 167 8.42 22.45 20.59
N GLY A 168 7.60 23.24 21.29
CA GLY A 168 6.50 23.97 20.64
C GLY A 168 7.01 24.83 19.47
N GLY A 169 6.36 24.75 18.30
CA GLY A 169 6.78 25.46 17.09
C GLY A 169 6.78 24.58 15.84
N ALA A 170 7.81 24.71 15.01
CA ALA A 170 7.97 23.96 13.76
C ALA A 170 8.53 22.54 14.00
N PRO A 171 8.28 21.57 13.10
CA PRO A 171 8.87 20.23 13.16
C PRO A 171 10.41 20.29 13.25
N GLY A 172 11.01 19.42 14.08
CA GLY A 172 12.47 19.33 14.24
C GLY A 172 13.07 20.20 15.35
N ASN A 173 12.28 21.08 15.99
CA ASN A 173 12.74 21.90 17.11
C ASN A 173 13.17 21.06 18.33
N PHE A 174 14.28 21.47 18.95
CA PHE A 174 14.68 20.97 20.27
C PHE A 174 13.61 21.27 21.33
N GLY A 175 13.33 20.29 22.19
CA GLY A 175 12.37 20.42 23.28
C GLY A 175 12.84 19.74 24.56
N PRO A 176 12.00 19.70 25.60
CA PRO A 176 12.39 19.18 26.91
C PRO A 176 12.63 17.66 26.87
N ILE A 177 13.47 17.17 27.78
CA ILE A 177 13.61 15.73 28.02
C ILE A 177 12.30 15.21 28.62
N SER A 178 11.76 14.16 28.03
CA SER A 178 10.49 13.56 28.42
C SER A 178 10.65 12.16 28.98
N ILE A 179 11.61 11.36 28.50
CA ILE A 179 11.96 10.05 29.05
C ILE A 179 13.49 9.96 29.15
N ASP A 180 14.00 9.61 30.33
CA ASP A 180 15.44 9.38 30.54
C ASP A 180 15.76 7.89 30.42
N LEU A 181 16.34 7.51 29.28
CA LEU A 181 16.57 6.11 28.93
C LEU A 181 17.73 5.50 29.73
N SER A 182 18.74 6.30 30.03
CA SER A 182 19.90 5.87 30.82
C SER A 182 19.76 6.16 32.32
N LEU A 183 18.57 6.56 32.79
CA LEU A 183 18.26 6.70 34.21
C LEU A 183 18.53 5.40 34.97
N ASN A 184 19.50 5.42 35.89
CA ASN A 184 20.00 4.26 36.64
C ASN A 184 20.63 3.15 35.79
N ALA A 185 21.08 3.46 34.56
CA ALA A 185 21.85 2.53 33.76
C ALA A 185 23.17 2.14 34.45
N SER A 186 23.59 0.91 34.21
CA SER A 186 24.83 0.31 34.67
C SER A 186 25.82 0.17 33.52
N GLU A 187 27.09 -0.09 33.82
CA GLU A 187 28.11 -0.33 32.78
C GLU A 187 27.75 -1.51 31.88
N SER A 188 27.02 -2.52 32.37
CA SER A 188 26.58 -3.66 31.57
C SER A 188 25.51 -3.35 30.53
N ASP A 189 24.83 -2.20 30.65
CA ASP A 189 23.86 -1.77 29.65
C ASP A 189 24.54 -1.19 28.39
N PHE A 190 25.85 -0.93 28.47
CA PHE A 190 26.68 -0.46 27.38
C PHE A 190 27.64 -1.55 26.89
N VAL A 191 27.77 -1.70 25.57
CA VAL A 191 28.72 -2.61 24.94
C VAL A 191 29.58 -1.82 23.97
N ALA A 192 30.89 -1.73 24.24
CA ALA A 192 31.83 -1.11 23.31
C ALA A 192 31.92 -1.93 22.02
N THR A 193 31.91 -1.27 20.88
CA THR A 193 32.17 -1.89 19.57
C THR A 193 33.48 -1.35 18.98
N GLU A 194 33.97 -1.96 17.89
CA GLU A 194 35.20 -1.48 17.24
C GLU A 194 35.07 -0.04 16.73
N THR A 195 33.86 0.40 16.44
CA THR A 195 33.58 1.68 15.77
C THR A 195 32.68 2.61 16.59
N GLY A 196 32.29 2.24 17.82
CA GLY A 196 31.45 3.05 18.69
C GLY A 196 30.91 2.26 19.89
N PHE A 197 29.58 2.29 20.10
CA PHE A 197 28.95 1.57 21.20
C PHE A 197 27.51 1.14 20.90
N GLN A 198 27.06 0.12 21.61
CA GLN A 198 25.65 -0.26 21.74
C GLN A 198 25.16 0.04 23.15
N PHE A 199 23.90 0.47 23.28
CA PHE A 199 23.23 0.68 24.57
C PHE A 199 21.83 0.06 24.50
N SER A 200 21.50 -0.80 25.45
CA SER A 200 20.20 -1.49 25.47
C SER A 200 19.67 -1.65 26.88
N ARG A 201 18.36 -1.44 27.05
CA ARG A 201 17.65 -1.63 28.32
C ARG A 201 16.25 -2.15 28.09
N ALA A 202 15.79 -3.02 28.97
CA ALA A 202 14.41 -3.51 28.99
C ALA A 202 13.61 -2.82 30.10
N ASP A 203 12.29 -2.85 29.98
CA ASP A 203 11.34 -2.43 31.02
C ASP A 203 11.54 -0.98 31.52
N VAL A 204 11.96 -0.06 30.65
CA VAL A 204 12.08 1.36 31.01
C VAL A 204 10.67 1.95 31.10
N SER A 205 10.25 2.37 32.30
CA SER A 205 8.92 2.98 32.48
C SER A 205 8.76 4.25 31.62
N ILE A 206 7.56 4.46 31.08
CA ILE A 206 7.17 5.70 30.38
C ILE A 206 6.30 6.62 31.24
N LEU A 207 6.09 6.28 32.51
CA LEU A 207 5.24 7.05 33.41
C LEU A 207 6.02 8.17 34.07
N LEU A 208 5.41 9.36 34.16
CA LEU A 208 6.02 10.57 34.73
C LEU A 208 6.58 10.35 36.14
N GLU A 209 5.87 9.64 37.00
CA GLU A 209 6.28 9.38 38.39
C GLU A 209 7.58 8.56 38.51
N ASP A 210 7.97 7.83 37.46
CA ASP A 210 9.16 6.99 37.43
C ASP A 210 10.38 7.69 36.80
N GLN A 211 10.18 8.85 36.16
CA GLN A 211 11.22 9.60 35.42
C GLN A 211 12.10 10.51 36.30
N GLY A 212 12.09 10.31 37.62
CA GLY A 212 12.84 11.07 38.62
C GLY A 212 12.53 12.58 38.63
N ASN A 213 13.38 13.43 38.03
CA ASN A 213 13.23 14.90 38.10
C ASN A 213 12.46 15.51 36.91
N ILE A 214 11.94 14.68 36.00
CA ILE A 214 11.10 15.12 34.89
C ILE A 214 9.72 15.53 35.44
N GLN A 215 9.18 16.66 34.95
CA GLN A 215 7.95 17.28 35.47
C GLN A 215 6.84 17.38 34.40
N LEU A 216 5.60 17.59 34.84
CA LEU A 216 4.45 17.85 33.97
C LEU A 216 4.70 19.13 33.16
N GLY A 217 4.84 19.00 31.83
CA GLY A 217 5.27 20.07 30.90
C GLY A 217 6.62 19.79 30.22
N MET A 218 7.46 18.97 30.84
CA MET A 218 8.58 18.29 30.16
C MET A 218 8.14 16.93 29.61
N HIS A 219 7.34 16.23 30.40
CA HIS A 219 6.59 15.04 30.01
C HIS A 219 5.23 15.46 29.44
N PRO A 220 4.74 14.85 28.34
CA PRO A 220 3.44 15.16 27.74
C PRO A 220 2.25 14.79 28.63
N GLY A 221 2.45 13.87 29.58
CA GLY A 221 1.42 13.32 30.47
C GLY A 221 1.23 11.83 30.21
N ASN A 222 0.89 11.04 31.23
CA ASN A 222 0.77 9.57 31.10
C ASN A 222 -0.34 9.17 30.10
N ASP A 223 -1.37 10.00 29.94
CA ASP A 223 -2.46 9.83 28.99
C ASP A 223 -2.06 10.14 27.53
N GLN A 224 -0.94 10.84 27.32
CA GLN A 224 -0.51 11.34 26.01
C GLN A 224 0.86 10.80 25.57
N ILE A 225 1.61 10.14 26.46
CA ILE A 225 2.98 9.69 26.18
C ILE A 225 3.03 8.62 25.08
N VAL A 226 2.06 7.71 25.05
CA VAL A 226 1.95 6.66 24.02
C VAL A 226 1.68 7.27 22.63
N ASP A 227 0.79 8.26 22.56
CA ASP A 227 0.50 8.97 21.31
C ASP A 227 1.70 9.83 20.88
N ALA A 228 2.39 10.47 21.83
CA ALA A 228 3.59 11.25 21.57
C ALA A 228 4.71 10.38 20.97
N LEU A 229 4.96 9.20 21.54
CA LEU A 229 5.92 8.21 21.04
C LEU A 229 5.60 7.75 19.61
N GLN A 230 4.31 7.59 19.28
CA GLN A 230 3.87 7.12 17.96
C GLN A 230 3.83 8.22 16.89
N SER A 231 3.69 9.48 17.30
CA SER A 231 3.42 10.60 16.38
C SER A 231 4.63 11.08 15.57
N GLY A 232 5.82 10.51 15.79
CA GLY A 232 7.07 11.04 15.22
C GLY A 232 7.54 12.35 15.86
N ASN A 233 6.84 12.80 16.90
CA ASN A 233 7.08 14.05 17.62
C ASN A 233 8.00 13.85 18.85
N MET A 234 8.55 12.66 19.01
CA MET A 234 9.61 12.36 19.97
C MET A 234 10.88 11.92 19.23
N PHE A 235 12.02 12.28 19.80
CA PHE A 235 13.32 11.96 19.22
C PHE A 235 14.34 11.60 20.30
N VAL A 236 15.26 10.71 19.96
CA VAL A 236 16.42 10.41 20.79
C VAL A 236 17.53 11.41 20.53
N LEU A 237 18.26 11.76 21.57
CA LEU A 237 19.47 12.59 21.51
C LEU A 237 20.60 11.90 22.27
N VAL A 238 21.80 11.89 21.68
CA VAL A 238 23.02 11.34 22.29
C VAL A 238 23.99 12.48 22.57
N HIS A 239 24.41 12.60 23.83
CA HIS A 239 25.36 13.62 24.28
C HIS A 239 26.78 13.07 24.38
N SER A 240 27.73 13.78 23.77
CA SER A 240 29.15 13.47 23.84
C SER A 240 30.00 14.55 24.51
N THR A 241 31.28 14.24 24.73
CA THR A 241 32.31 15.12 25.28
C THR A 241 32.97 15.99 24.22
N LYS A 242 32.56 15.87 22.95
CA LYS A 242 33.13 16.63 21.84
C LYS A 242 32.93 18.13 22.03
N ASP A 243 34.02 18.88 21.90
CA ASP A 243 33.97 20.33 21.95
C ASP A 243 33.25 20.89 20.71
N ILE A 244 32.34 21.83 20.94
CA ILE A 244 31.61 22.52 19.87
C ILE A 244 31.98 24.00 19.86
N PHE A 245 32.13 24.52 18.64
CA PHE A 245 32.69 25.83 18.37
C PHE A 245 31.59 26.87 18.17
N ILE A 246 31.63 27.93 18.98
CA ILE A 246 30.91 29.18 18.70
C ILE A 246 31.96 30.18 18.19
N ASN A 247 31.87 30.56 16.91
CA ASN A 247 32.51 31.74 16.32
C ASN A 247 33.93 32.11 16.85
N ASN A 248 34.91 31.21 16.75
CA ASN A 248 36.32 31.47 17.11
C ASN A 248 36.58 31.98 18.55
N THR A 249 35.64 31.85 19.49
CA THR A 249 35.81 32.32 20.89
C THR A 249 36.16 31.22 21.90
N GLY A 250 36.46 30.01 21.44
CA GLY A 250 36.80 28.86 22.29
C GLY A 250 35.58 28.12 22.87
N PRO A 251 35.81 27.01 23.58
CA PRO A 251 34.73 26.18 24.13
C PRO A 251 33.94 26.96 25.18
N VAL A 252 32.61 26.89 25.12
CA VAL A 252 31.73 27.51 26.12
C VAL A 252 31.36 26.46 27.18
N PRO A 253 31.81 26.61 28.44
CA PRO A 253 31.42 25.70 29.51
C PRO A 253 29.95 25.89 29.89
N GLY A 254 29.18 24.80 29.96
CA GLY A 254 27.92 24.78 30.71
C GLY A 254 26.62 24.57 29.92
N PHE A 255 26.67 24.34 28.61
CA PHE A 255 25.49 23.87 27.88
C PHE A 255 25.91 22.73 26.94
N PRO A 256 25.64 21.46 27.30
CA PRO A 256 26.05 20.33 26.49
C PRO A 256 25.05 20.08 25.37
N PHE A 257 25.65 19.86 24.22
CA PHE A 257 24.99 19.70 22.95
C PHE A 257 24.76 18.21 22.71
N GLY A 258 23.72 17.88 21.94
CA GLY A 258 23.61 16.53 21.38
C GLY A 258 24.48 16.46 20.13
N GLU A 259 25.26 15.39 19.98
CA GLU A 259 26.06 15.19 18.77
C GLU A 259 25.21 14.62 17.63
N ILE A 260 24.41 13.61 17.94
CA ILE A 260 23.48 12.97 17.00
C ILE A 260 22.07 12.87 17.58
N ARG A 261 21.08 13.00 16.70
CA ARG A 261 19.65 12.89 17.01
C ARG A 261 18.92 12.01 16.00
N GLY A 262 17.81 11.41 16.40
CA GLY A 262 16.94 10.64 15.50
C GLY A 262 15.49 10.65 15.97
N ASN A 263 14.56 10.93 15.06
CA ASN A 263 13.14 10.80 15.38
C ASN A 263 12.79 9.31 15.47
N ILE A 264 11.93 8.96 16.43
CA ILE A 264 11.36 7.62 16.50
C ILE A 264 9.96 7.65 15.94
N SER A 265 9.68 6.69 15.07
CA SER A 265 8.37 6.53 14.46
C SER A 265 7.99 5.07 14.48
N ARG A 266 6.70 4.79 14.43
CA ARG A 266 6.21 3.43 14.40
C ARG A 266 6.88 2.65 13.27
N VAL A 267 7.58 1.58 13.61
CA VAL A 267 7.91 0.55 12.64
C VAL A 267 6.57 -0.02 12.24
N PRO A 268 6.16 0.08 10.96
CA PRO A 268 5.07 -0.75 10.49
C PRO A 268 5.44 -2.18 10.86
N VAL A 269 4.67 -2.79 11.76
CA VAL A 269 4.97 -4.08 12.41
C VAL A 269 5.81 -4.98 11.51
N SER A 270 7.12 -5.07 11.81
CA SER A 270 8.06 -5.92 11.09
C SER A 270 7.90 -7.36 11.58
N VAL A 271 6.88 -8.05 11.06
CA VAL A 271 6.93 -9.51 11.04
C VAL A 271 7.71 -9.89 9.81
N LYS A 272 8.96 -10.30 10.02
CA LYS A 272 9.72 -11.06 9.02
C LYS A 272 8.86 -12.27 8.61
N GLY A 273 8.20 -12.17 7.45
CA GLY A 273 7.27 -13.20 6.95
C GLY A 273 5.79 -12.82 6.84
N LEU A 274 5.37 -11.56 6.99
CA LEU A 274 4.07 -11.12 6.46
C LEU A 274 4.16 -10.87 4.94
N PRO A 275 3.07 -11.09 4.18
CA PRO A 275 3.04 -10.79 2.76
C PRO A 275 3.20 -9.29 2.54
N ALA A 276 4.06 -8.91 1.58
CA ALA A 276 4.19 -7.51 1.18
C ALA A 276 2.81 -6.93 0.83
N ILE A 277 2.58 -5.65 1.17
CA ILE A 277 1.26 -5.05 1.07
C ILE A 277 0.76 -5.18 -0.38
N GLY A 278 -0.38 -5.86 -0.53
CA GLY A 278 -1.00 -6.08 -1.83
C GLY A 278 -0.30 -7.07 -2.74
N MET A 279 0.68 -7.82 -2.26
CA MET A 279 1.39 -8.88 -2.99
C MET A 279 1.16 -10.22 -2.30
N GLU A 280 0.84 -11.24 -3.07
CA GLU A 280 0.79 -12.62 -2.59
C GLU A 280 2.05 -13.35 -3.07
N THR A 281 2.74 -14.02 -2.15
CA THR A 281 3.93 -14.83 -2.47
C THR A 281 3.70 -16.26 -2.02
N VAL A 282 3.79 -17.20 -2.96
CA VAL A 282 3.57 -18.63 -2.71
C VAL A 282 4.80 -19.45 -3.05
N VAL A 283 5.09 -20.47 -2.24
CA VAL A 283 6.15 -21.43 -2.53
C VAL A 283 5.65 -22.45 -3.55
N LEU A 284 6.36 -22.60 -4.67
CA LEU A 284 6.04 -23.57 -5.72
C LEU A 284 6.65 -24.93 -5.38
N LYS A 285 5.93 -25.75 -4.62
CA LYS A 285 6.42 -27.04 -4.09
C LYS A 285 6.93 -28.02 -5.15
N ASP A 286 6.37 -27.98 -6.37
CA ASP A 286 6.71 -28.89 -7.47
C ASP A 286 7.68 -28.26 -8.49
N ALA A 287 8.23 -27.09 -8.20
CA ALA A 287 9.23 -26.42 -9.03
C ALA A 287 10.65 -26.86 -8.62
N THR A 288 11.41 -27.35 -9.59
CA THR A 288 12.82 -27.73 -9.42
C THR A 288 13.76 -26.54 -9.56
N ASP A 289 13.37 -25.56 -10.37
CA ASP A 289 14.12 -24.36 -10.72
C ASP A 289 13.16 -23.30 -11.29
N VAL A 290 13.61 -22.05 -11.32
CA VAL A 290 12.81 -20.90 -11.77
C VAL A 290 12.47 -21.01 -13.25
N ALA A 291 13.44 -21.38 -14.11
CA ALA A 291 13.23 -21.45 -15.55
C ALA A 291 12.12 -22.46 -15.94
N SER A 292 12.12 -23.64 -15.32
CA SER A 292 11.10 -24.67 -15.50
C SER A 292 9.73 -24.22 -14.98
N ALA A 293 9.68 -23.50 -13.86
CA ALA A 293 8.45 -22.94 -13.32
C ALA A 293 7.86 -21.86 -14.24
N VAL A 294 8.70 -20.96 -14.76
CA VAL A 294 8.32 -19.93 -15.72
C VAL A 294 7.79 -20.55 -17.01
N ALA A 295 8.47 -21.56 -17.56
CA ALA A 295 8.01 -22.25 -18.77
C ALA A 295 6.62 -22.88 -18.58
N LYS A 296 6.38 -23.56 -17.44
CA LYS A 296 5.07 -24.15 -17.10
C LYS A 296 3.98 -23.07 -16.94
N LEU A 297 4.31 -21.97 -16.26
CA LEU A 297 3.36 -20.89 -16.00
C LEU A 297 2.97 -20.16 -17.29
N THR A 298 3.94 -19.82 -18.13
CA THR A 298 3.73 -19.25 -19.48
C THR A 298 2.81 -20.13 -20.31
N ALA A 299 3.08 -21.43 -20.42
CA ALA A 299 2.24 -22.35 -21.18
C ALA A 299 0.79 -22.41 -20.62
N SER A 300 0.62 -22.38 -19.30
CA SER A 300 -0.70 -22.36 -18.65
C SER A 300 -1.46 -21.05 -18.91
N LEU A 301 -0.76 -19.92 -18.89
CA LEU A 301 -1.33 -18.60 -19.18
C LEU A 301 -1.78 -18.51 -20.65
N GLU A 302 -0.93 -18.95 -21.58
CA GLU A 302 -1.25 -19.00 -23.02
C GLU A 302 -2.44 -19.91 -23.32
N GLN A 303 -2.51 -21.09 -22.68
CA GLN A 303 -3.66 -21.99 -22.79
C GLN A 303 -4.96 -21.32 -22.32
N LYS A 304 -4.88 -20.40 -21.35
CA LYS A 304 -6.00 -19.59 -20.84
C LYS A 304 -6.28 -18.34 -21.68
N GLY A 305 -5.58 -18.15 -22.79
CA GLY A 305 -5.77 -17.04 -23.72
C GLY A 305 -5.05 -15.75 -23.35
N PHE A 306 -4.09 -15.80 -22.43
CA PHE A 306 -3.16 -14.69 -22.23
C PHE A 306 -2.13 -14.64 -23.37
N THR A 307 -1.59 -13.46 -23.63
CA THR A 307 -0.43 -13.29 -24.51
C THR A 307 0.75 -12.83 -23.68
N ILE A 308 1.95 -13.35 -23.95
CA ILE A 308 3.16 -13.07 -23.17
C ILE A 308 4.07 -12.17 -23.99
N PRO A 309 3.92 -10.83 -23.94
CA PRO A 309 4.77 -9.92 -24.70
C PRO A 309 6.22 -9.91 -24.25
N LEU A 310 6.50 -10.27 -22.99
CA LEU A 310 7.84 -10.20 -22.43
C LEU A 310 7.98 -11.19 -21.26
N VAL A 311 9.12 -11.88 -21.23
CA VAL A 311 9.65 -12.52 -20.02
C VAL A 311 11.04 -11.94 -19.83
N ILE A 312 11.33 -11.43 -18.63
CA ILE A 312 12.64 -10.88 -18.29
C ILE A 312 13.33 -11.88 -17.38
N ASP A 313 14.54 -12.28 -17.75
CA ASP A 313 15.45 -12.98 -16.86
C ASP A 313 16.36 -11.97 -16.17
N HIS A 314 16.00 -11.61 -14.94
CA HIS A 314 16.73 -10.63 -14.16
C HIS A 314 18.13 -11.11 -13.78
N ALA A 315 18.32 -12.41 -13.57
CA ALA A 315 19.64 -12.97 -13.28
C ALA A 315 20.57 -12.86 -14.49
N ALA A 316 20.08 -13.20 -15.68
CA ALA A 316 20.86 -13.05 -16.92
C ALA A 316 21.15 -11.57 -17.24
N VAL A 317 20.17 -10.67 -17.00
CA VAL A 317 20.34 -9.22 -17.18
C VAL A 317 21.38 -8.66 -16.20
N GLY A 318 21.33 -9.06 -14.92
CA GLY A 318 22.34 -8.68 -13.93
C GLY A 318 23.75 -9.17 -14.30
N ALA A 319 23.86 -10.43 -14.75
CA ALA A 319 25.13 -11.00 -15.19
C ALA A 319 25.75 -10.23 -16.37
N SER A 320 24.92 -9.71 -17.28
CA SER A 320 25.38 -8.92 -18.42
C SER A 320 26.06 -7.59 -18.02
N VAL A 321 25.77 -7.10 -16.81
CA VAL A 321 26.40 -5.90 -16.21
C VAL A 321 27.35 -6.24 -15.05
N GLY A 322 27.75 -7.51 -14.92
CA GLY A 322 28.73 -7.96 -13.93
C GLY A 322 28.20 -8.07 -12.50
N LEU A 323 26.89 -8.19 -12.32
CA LEU A 323 26.26 -8.43 -11.01
C LEU A 323 25.67 -9.84 -10.93
N GLU A 324 25.85 -10.49 -9.79
CA GLU A 324 25.24 -11.79 -9.53
C GLU A 324 23.87 -11.63 -8.87
N LEU A 325 22.90 -12.44 -9.28
CA LEU A 325 21.58 -12.51 -8.69
C LEU A 325 21.12 -13.96 -8.71
N ALA A 326 20.48 -14.41 -7.63
CA ALA A 326 19.79 -15.70 -7.63
C ALA A 326 18.75 -15.75 -8.77
N ASP A 327 18.40 -16.94 -9.22
CA ASP A 327 17.45 -17.12 -10.33
C ASP A 327 16.18 -16.29 -10.08
N ASN A 328 15.89 -15.38 -11.01
CA ASN A 328 14.85 -14.38 -10.84
C ASN A 328 14.32 -13.97 -12.21
N GLN A 329 13.04 -14.21 -12.45
CA GLN A 329 12.40 -13.93 -13.73
C GLN A 329 10.99 -13.35 -13.52
N VAL A 330 10.58 -12.41 -14.38
CA VAL A 330 9.23 -11.85 -14.36
C VAL A 330 8.55 -12.03 -15.71
N ILE A 331 7.32 -12.53 -15.67
CA ILE A 331 6.46 -12.72 -16.84
C ILE A 331 5.48 -11.56 -16.93
N PHE A 332 5.45 -10.90 -18.08
CA PHE A 332 4.42 -9.92 -18.43
C PHE A 332 3.36 -10.65 -19.24
N ALA A 333 2.15 -10.78 -18.70
CA ALA A 333 1.05 -11.53 -19.29
C ALA A 333 -0.16 -10.64 -19.53
N ARG A 334 -0.47 -10.36 -20.80
CA ARG A 334 -1.65 -9.59 -21.17
C ARG A 334 -2.89 -10.47 -21.10
N PRO A 335 -3.95 -10.07 -20.39
CA PRO A 335 -5.18 -10.83 -20.35
C PRO A 335 -5.86 -10.87 -21.71
N PRO A 336 -6.80 -11.82 -21.93
CA PRO A 336 -7.62 -11.84 -23.13
C PRO A 336 -8.24 -10.47 -23.43
N LEU A 337 -8.27 -10.09 -24.71
CA LEU A 337 -8.65 -8.74 -25.16
C LEU A 337 -9.98 -8.22 -24.58
N TYR A 338 -10.96 -9.11 -24.38
CA TYR A 338 -12.26 -8.72 -23.80
C TYR A 338 -12.13 -8.25 -22.34
N LEU A 339 -11.23 -8.88 -21.56
CA LEU A 339 -10.97 -8.55 -20.16
C LEU A 339 -10.12 -7.30 -20.06
N GLU A 340 -9.06 -7.19 -20.88
CA GLU A 340 -8.24 -5.97 -20.99
C GLU A 340 -9.12 -4.74 -21.24
N LYS A 341 -10.01 -4.80 -22.25
CA LYS A 341 -10.97 -3.73 -22.55
C LYS A 341 -11.93 -3.43 -21.40
N LYS A 342 -12.34 -4.44 -20.63
CA LYS A 342 -13.26 -4.26 -19.50
C LYS A 342 -12.57 -3.56 -18.33
N LEU A 343 -11.31 -3.90 -18.06
CA LEU A 343 -10.49 -3.27 -17.03
C LEU A 343 -10.19 -1.82 -17.40
N LEU A 344 -9.64 -1.56 -18.59
CA LEU A 344 -9.27 -0.20 -19.01
C LEU A 344 -10.47 0.77 -19.12
N LYS A 345 -11.68 0.25 -19.35
CA LYS A 345 -12.92 1.06 -19.28
C LYS A 345 -13.29 1.51 -17.86
N ARG A 346 -12.80 0.84 -16.82
CA ARG A 346 -13.07 1.19 -15.42
C ARG A 346 -12.15 2.28 -14.93
N SER A 347 -10.86 2.16 -15.21
CA SER A 347 -9.87 3.17 -14.88
C SER A 347 -8.76 3.15 -15.95
N PRO A 348 -8.41 4.30 -16.54
CA PRO A 348 -7.28 4.41 -17.46
C PRO A 348 -5.95 3.99 -16.84
N THR A 349 -5.75 4.29 -15.56
CA THR A 349 -4.47 4.03 -14.87
C THR A 349 -4.21 2.54 -14.67
N LEU A 350 -5.21 1.66 -14.80
CA LEU A 350 -5.00 0.20 -14.82
C LEU A 350 -4.11 -0.28 -15.97
N ALA A 351 -3.90 0.55 -16.99
CA ALA A 351 -2.91 0.27 -18.02
C ALA A 351 -1.47 0.21 -17.47
N LEU A 352 -1.21 0.68 -16.23
CA LEU A 352 0.04 0.45 -15.51
C LEU A 352 0.19 -0.98 -14.98
N GLU A 353 -0.91 -1.61 -14.58
CA GLU A 353 -0.93 -2.99 -14.04
C GLU A 353 -1.06 -4.05 -15.14
N LEU A 354 -1.42 -3.61 -16.35
CA LEU A 354 -1.43 -4.45 -17.52
C LEU A 354 -0.13 -4.20 -18.28
N PRO A 355 0.55 -5.26 -18.80
CA PRO A 355 0.29 -6.68 -18.60
C PRO A 355 0.41 -7.10 -17.13
N LEU A 356 -0.37 -8.11 -16.71
CA LEU A 356 -0.25 -8.66 -15.36
C LEU A 356 1.15 -9.26 -15.18
N LYS A 357 1.72 -9.09 -13.99
CA LYS A 357 3.08 -9.52 -13.67
C LYS A 357 3.04 -10.78 -12.81
N TYR A 358 3.79 -11.80 -13.22
CA TYR A 358 4.02 -13.02 -12.46
C TYR A 358 5.52 -13.16 -12.25
N HIS A 359 5.96 -12.94 -11.02
CA HIS A 359 7.38 -12.90 -10.67
C HIS A 359 7.79 -14.21 -10.01
N VAL A 360 8.73 -14.94 -10.63
CA VAL A 360 9.21 -16.24 -10.15
C VAL A 360 10.67 -16.09 -9.78
N PHE A 361 11.03 -16.41 -8.54
CA PHE A 361 12.38 -16.22 -8.04
C PHE A 361 12.77 -17.30 -7.03
N GLU A 362 14.08 -17.50 -6.89
CA GLU A 362 14.69 -18.33 -5.88
C GLU A 362 15.01 -17.49 -4.63
N GLN A 363 14.66 -18.02 -3.46
CA GLN A 363 15.11 -17.47 -2.19
C GLN A 363 15.22 -18.59 -1.14
N ASN A 364 16.41 -18.74 -0.56
CA ASN A 364 16.73 -19.74 0.49
C ASN A 364 16.53 -21.20 0.04
N GLY A 365 16.90 -21.52 -1.21
CA GLY A 365 16.71 -22.82 -1.85
C GLY A 365 15.27 -23.11 -2.30
N LEU A 366 14.36 -22.13 -2.21
CA LEU A 366 12.95 -22.30 -2.55
C LEU A 366 12.56 -21.46 -3.75
N VAL A 367 11.89 -22.08 -4.72
CA VAL A 367 11.26 -21.38 -5.85
C VAL A 367 9.92 -20.81 -5.41
N LYS A 368 9.76 -19.49 -5.55
CA LYS A 368 8.58 -18.73 -5.15
C LYS A 368 7.94 -18.05 -6.35
N LEU A 369 6.62 -17.83 -6.28
CA LEU A 369 5.85 -17.02 -7.21
C LEU A 369 5.23 -15.86 -6.43
N SER A 370 5.52 -14.63 -6.85
CA SER A 370 4.85 -13.42 -6.38
C SER A 370 3.91 -12.87 -7.45
N VAL A 371 2.72 -12.44 -7.02
CA VAL A 371 1.70 -11.79 -7.84
C VAL A 371 1.12 -10.58 -7.10
N ASN A 372 0.73 -9.54 -7.84
CA ASN A 372 -0.05 -8.45 -7.26
C ASN A 372 -1.49 -8.94 -7.03
N THR A 373 -2.02 -8.70 -5.84
CA THR A 373 -3.39 -9.06 -5.50
C THR A 373 -4.39 -8.16 -6.22
N LEU A 374 -5.56 -8.71 -6.54
CA LEU A 374 -6.61 -7.92 -7.18
C LEU A 374 -7.13 -6.79 -6.27
N GLY A 375 -7.18 -7.01 -4.95
CA GLY A 375 -7.59 -5.99 -3.98
C GLY A 375 -6.68 -4.77 -4.02
N TYR A 376 -5.36 -5.00 -4.02
CA TYR A 376 -4.37 -3.95 -4.19
C TYR A 376 -4.54 -3.16 -5.48
N MET A 377 -4.73 -3.85 -6.61
CA MET A 377 -4.97 -3.18 -7.89
C MET A 377 -6.28 -2.38 -7.89
N ILE A 378 -7.31 -2.84 -7.18
CA ILE A 378 -8.59 -2.12 -7.09
C ILE A 378 -8.43 -0.83 -6.28
N ASP A 379 -7.78 -0.91 -5.12
CA ASP A 379 -7.55 0.24 -4.25
C ASP A 379 -6.62 1.24 -4.93
N ARG A 380 -5.50 0.76 -5.50
CA ARG A 380 -4.48 1.57 -6.17
C ARG A 380 -5.01 2.44 -7.31
N HIS A 381 -5.97 1.91 -8.06
CA HIS A 381 -6.52 2.57 -9.24
C HIS A 381 -7.89 3.21 -8.99
N GLU A 382 -8.26 3.37 -7.71
CA GLU A 382 -9.53 3.94 -7.26
C GLU A 382 -10.73 3.30 -7.99
N MET A 383 -10.68 1.97 -8.17
CA MET A 383 -11.73 1.22 -8.83
C MET A 383 -12.91 1.02 -7.89
N TYR A 384 -13.63 2.10 -7.57
CA TYR A 384 -14.80 2.01 -6.70
C TYR A 384 -15.83 1.03 -7.29
N THR A 385 -16.04 -0.10 -6.60
CA THR A 385 -17.31 -0.82 -6.66
C THR A 385 -18.40 0.16 -6.20
N LYS A 386 -19.60 0.06 -6.78
CA LYS A 386 -20.69 1.06 -6.67
C LYS A 386 -21.30 1.20 -5.25
N ASP A 387 -20.50 1.32 -4.20
CA ASP A 387 -20.99 1.58 -2.85
C ASP A 387 -21.12 3.09 -2.62
N HIS A 388 -22.37 3.54 -2.61
CA HIS A 388 -22.78 4.92 -2.37
C HIS A 388 -22.33 5.46 -1.01
N VAL A 389 -22.04 4.57 -0.06
CA VAL A 389 -21.67 4.91 1.34
C VAL A 389 -20.23 5.41 1.41
N LEU A 390 -19.29 4.76 0.73
CA LEU A 390 -17.88 5.21 0.66
C LEU A 390 -17.74 6.57 -0.05
N HIS A 391 -18.59 6.83 -1.07
CA HIS A 391 -18.62 8.12 -1.75
C HIS A 391 -19.08 9.27 -0.85
N LEU A 392 -19.94 9.01 0.14
CA LEU A 392 -20.36 10.00 1.13
C LEU A 392 -19.26 10.27 2.17
N THR A 393 -18.52 9.23 2.58
CA THR A 393 -17.41 9.37 3.52
C THR A 393 -16.25 10.14 2.89
N ASN A 394 -15.88 9.87 1.63
CA ASN A 394 -14.81 10.61 0.95
C ASN A 394 -15.17 12.10 0.74
N LYS A 395 -16.41 12.44 0.39
CA LYS A 395 -16.83 13.85 0.35
C LYS A 395 -16.77 14.55 1.70
N LEU A 396 -16.95 13.80 2.78
CA LEU A 396 -16.80 14.32 4.14
C LEU A 396 -15.33 14.56 4.46
N ILE A 397 -14.43 13.66 4.05
CA ILE A 397 -12.97 13.78 4.23
C ILE A 397 -12.40 14.92 3.37
N GLU A 398 -12.86 15.07 2.11
CA GLU A 398 -12.54 16.21 1.22
C GLU A 398 -12.88 17.57 1.86
N GLN A 399 -13.90 17.63 2.73
CA GLN A 399 -14.30 18.87 3.42
C GLN A 399 -13.39 19.25 4.60
N PHE A 400 -12.58 18.33 5.12
CA PHE A 400 -11.64 18.58 6.23
C PHE A 400 -10.18 18.71 5.78
N GLY A 401 -9.95 18.80 4.47
CA GLY A 401 -8.62 18.87 3.88
C GLY A 401 -8.05 17.47 3.68
N THR A 402 -8.15 16.97 2.46
CA THR A 402 -7.30 15.85 2.03
C THR A 402 -5.90 16.41 1.76
N SER A 403 -4.86 15.66 2.11
CA SER A 403 -3.62 15.66 1.31
C SER A 403 -4.01 15.60 -0.18
N GLY A 404 -3.15 16.12 -1.07
CA GLY A 404 -3.47 16.29 -2.49
C GLY A 404 -3.85 14.98 -3.22
N PRO A 405 -3.81 14.95 -4.56
CA PRO A 405 -4.09 13.74 -5.35
C PRO A 405 -2.98 12.67 -5.20
N GLU A 406 -2.58 12.34 -3.97
CA GLU A 406 -1.69 11.24 -3.62
C GLU A 406 -2.50 9.95 -3.55
N GLY A 407 -2.97 9.51 -4.72
CA GLY A 407 -3.61 8.22 -4.87
C GLY A 407 -2.60 7.12 -4.62
N HIS A 408 -2.76 6.33 -3.57
CA HIS A 408 -2.35 4.93 -3.42
C HIS A 408 -1.01 4.47 -4.09
N GLY A 409 0.02 5.31 -4.13
CA GLY A 409 1.32 5.05 -4.75
C GLY A 409 1.43 5.25 -6.26
N LEU A 410 0.60 6.10 -6.86
CA LEU A 410 0.72 6.55 -8.24
C LEU A 410 0.99 8.07 -8.28
N LEU A 411 1.99 8.46 -9.06
CA LEU A 411 2.33 9.86 -9.33
C LEU A 411 1.88 10.21 -10.74
N THR A 412 1.37 11.42 -10.95
CA THR A 412 0.88 11.88 -12.26
C THR A 412 1.36 13.29 -12.57
N VAL A 413 1.93 13.48 -13.76
CA VAL A 413 2.33 14.77 -14.31
C VAL A 413 1.52 15.05 -15.58
N GLU A 414 0.91 16.24 -15.66
CA GLU A 414 0.23 16.70 -16.87
C GLU A 414 1.26 17.14 -17.92
N SER A 415 1.13 16.64 -19.14
CA SER A 415 1.98 17.03 -20.27
C SER A 415 1.42 18.24 -21.01
N LEU A 416 2.30 19.19 -21.32
CA LEU A 416 2.01 20.34 -22.19
C LEU A 416 2.09 19.98 -23.68
N ARG A 417 2.55 18.76 -24.00
CA ARG A 417 2.73 18.24 -25.36
C ARG A 417 1.50 17.45 -25.80
N THR A 418 1.39 17.20 -27.11
CA THR A 418 0.38 16.26 -27.61
C THR A 418 0.68 14.83 -27.15
N TYR A 419 -0.30 13.94 -27.28
CA TYR A 419 -0.17 12.54 -26.87
C TYR A 419 1.03 11.85 -27.55
N ASP A 420 1.13 11.95 -28.87
CA ASP A 420 2.17 11.26 -29.64
C ASP A 420 3.57 11.88 -29.36
N GLU A 421 3.64 13.20 -29.22
CA GLU A 421 4.87 13.89 -28.78
C GLU A 421 5.29 13.51 -27.37
N THR A 422 4.35 13.30 -26.45
CA THR A 422 4.64 12.87 -25.08
C THR A 422 5.18 11.44 -25.07
N VAL A 423 4.57 10.53 -25.82
CA VAL A 423 5.05 9.14 -25.96
C VAL A 423 6.47 9.10 -26.52
N GLN A 424 6.76 9.93 -27.54
CA GLN A 424 8.11 10.02 -28.09
C GLN A 424 9.08 10.65 -27.08
N ALA A 425 8.70 11.76 -26.45
CA ALA A 425 9.54 12.44 -25.48
C ALA A 425 9.90 11.56 -24.27
N VAL A 426 8.97 10.74 -23.76
CA VAL A 426 9.26 9.77 -22.69
C VAL A 426 10.34 8.78 -23.14
N GLN A 427 10.23 8.22 -24.35
CA GLN A 427 11.26 7.30 -24.87
C GLN A 427 12.60 8.01 -25.04
N ASP A 428 12.61 9.23 -25.56
CA ASP A 428 13.83 10.00 -25.79
C ASP A 428 14.56 10.34 -24.48
N VAL A 429 13.84 10.78 -23.43
CA VAL A 429 14.48 11.10 -22.14
C VAL A 429 15.01 9.86 -21.44
N ILE A 430 14.37 8.70 -21.60
CA ILE A 430 14.88 7.43 -21.07
C ILE A 430 16.14 7.02 -21.83
N LEU A 431 16.12 7.04 -23.17
CA LEU A 431 17.25 6.61 -23.99
C LEU A 431 18.44 7.58 -23.95
N ALA A 432 18.21 8.83 -23.53
CA ALA A 432 19.29 9.77 -23.22
C ALA A 432 20.11 9.32 -22.00
N ASN A 433 19.55 8.50 -21.11
CA ASN A 433 20.29 7.78 -20.08
C ASN A 433 20.87 6.50 -20.69
N THR A 434 22.18 6.49 -20.97
CA THR A 434 22.85 5.41 -21.73
C THR A 434 22.78 4.03 -21.08
N GLU A 435 22.49 3.95 -19.78
CA GLU A 435 22.41 2.70 -19.02
C GLU A 435 20.99 2.12 -18.97
N ALA A 436 19.97 2.91 -19.33
CA ALA A 436 18.57 2.50 -19.25
C ALA A 436 18.05 1.96 -20.60
N GLY A 437 17.48 0.75 -20.59
CA GLY A 437 16.83 0.14 -21.75
C GLY A 437 15.31 0.25 -21.70
N ILE A 438 14.65 0.16 -22.86
CA ILE A 438 13.18 0.10 -23.01
C ILE A 438 12.79 -1.28 -23.56
N PRO A 439 12.63 -2.33 -22.72
CA PRO A 439 12.33 -3.67 -23.20
C PRO A 439 10.90 -3.82 -23.74
N LEU A 440 9.99 -2.90 -23.40
CA LEU A 440 8.58 -3.04 -23.77
C LEU A 440 7.88 -1.68 -23.91
N VAL A 441 7.25 -1.48 -25.07
CA VAL A 441 6.27 -0.42 -25.31
C VAL A 441 4.96 -1.06 -25.72
N LEU A 442 3.87 -0.74 -25.03
CA LEU A 442 2.54 -1.28 -25.30
C LEU A 442 1.53 -0.18 -25.52
N ASP A 443 1.04 -0.09 -26.75
CA ASP A 443 -0.06 0.79 -27.13
C ASP A 443 -1.40 0.08 -26.94
N TYR A 444 -2.21 0.58 -26.00
CA TYR A 444 -3.57 0.09 -25.73
C TYR A 444 -4.63 0.71 -26.65
N ALA A 445 -4.30 1.79 -27.36
CA ALA A 445 -5.18 2.44 -28.34
C ALA A 445 -5.38 1.56 -29.59
N GLN A 446 -4.34 0.86 -30.04
CA GLN A 446 -4.40 -0.03 -31.22
C GLN A 446 -5.37 -1.20 -31.03
N ASN A 447 -5.58 -1.64 -29.79
CA ASN A 447 -6.52 -2.70 -29.45
C ASN A 447 -7.99 -2.24 -29.40
N ALA A 448 -8.25 -0.93 -29.45
CA ALA A 448 -9.60 -0.36 -29.34
C ALA A 448 -10.43 -0.49 -30.64
N GLY A 449 -9.89 -0.95 -31.78
CA GLY A 449 -10.70 -1.05 -32.99
C GLY A 449 -10.14 -1.79 -34.20
N GLN A 450 -10.57 -3.05 -34.39
CA GLN A 450 -11.13 -3.52 -35.67
C GLN A 450 -12.61 -3.94 -35.51
N ALA A 451 -13.35 -3.33 -34.58
CA ALA A 451 -14.79 -3.51 -34.52
C ALA A 451 -15.45 -2.63 -35.59
N ARG A 452 -15.72 -3.22 -36.75
CA ARG A 452 -16.51 -2.64 -37.86
C ARG A 452 -17.97 -2.42 -37.47
N HIS A 453 -18.31 -1.67 -36.43
CA HIS A 453 -19.70 -1.24 -36.23
C HIS A 453 -19.80 0.22 -35.74
N LYS A 454 -20.50 1.00 -36.57
CA LYS A 454 -20.83 2.41 -36.40
C LYS A 454 -21.59 2.66 -35.09
N ARG A 455 -21.34 3.84 -34.50
CA ARG A 455 -22.06 4.54 -33.41
C ARG A 455 -21.61 4.22 -31.98
N HIS A 456 -20.49 4.80 -31.57
CA HIS A 456 -20.35 5.34 -30.22
C HIS A 456 -19.64 6.70 -30.29
N HIS A 457 -20.26 7.73 -29.70
CA HIS A 457 -19.77 9.13 -29.65
C HIS A 457 -18.66 9.34 -28.59
N GLY A 458 -17.95 8.30 -28.18
CA GLY A 458 -16.84 8.42 -27.22
C GLY A 458 -15.53 8.64 -27.96
N LYS A 459 -14.70 9.59 -27.49
CA LYS A 459 -13.30 9.70 -27.95
C LYS A 459 -12.58 8.35 -27.74
N PRO A 460 -11.75 7.90 -28.69
CA PRO A 460 -10.99 6.66 -28.53
C PRO A 460 -10.08 6.75 -27.30
N PHE A 461 -10.04 5.68 -26.51
CA PHE A 461 -9.12 5.53 -25.38
C PHE A 461 -7.69 5.51 -25.91
N LYS A 462 -6.85 6.43 -25.42
CA LYS A 462 -5.42 6.53 -25.77
C LYS A 462 -4.59 6.30 -24.51
N ALA A 463 -3.81 5.22 -24.49
CA ALA A 463 -2.90 4.90 -23.42
C ALA A 463 -1.74 4.06 -23.96
N THR A 464 -0.50 4.45 -23.66
CA THR A 464 0.72 3.73 -24.02
C THR A 464 1.56 3.53 -22.78
N LEU A 465 1.86 2.28 -22.46
CA LEU A 465 2.80 1.91 -21.41
C LEU A 465 4.20 1.83 -22.01
N ILE A 466 5.16 2.46 -21.35
CA ILE A 466 6.59 2.40 -21.66
C ILE A 466 7.26 1.83 -20.44
N SER A 467 7.81 0.62 -20.57
CA SER A 467 8.55 -0.06 -19.52
C SER A 467 10.04 0.07 -19.79
N PHE A 468 10.81 0.41 -18.75
CA PHE A 468 12.22 0.74 -18.85
C PHE A 468 12.97 0.44 -17.56
N GLY A 469 14.29 0.36 -17.65
CA GLY A 469 15.11 0.21 -16.45
C GLY A 469 16.59 0.13 -16.73
N ASP A 470 17.35 0.40 -15.68
CA ASP A 470 18.79 0.20 -15.61
C ASP A 470 19.06 -1.16 -14.95
N ALA A 471 19.78 -2.04 -15.65
CA ALA A 471 20.09 -3.39 -15.18
C ALA A 471 20.89 -3.40 -13.88
N LYS A 472 21.82 -2.45 -13.71
CA LYS A 472 22.67 -2.33 -12.52
C LYS A 472 21.84 -1.91 -11.32
N VAL A 473 21.04 -0.86 -11.47
CA VAL A 473 20.17 -0.36 -10.40
C VAL A 473 19.14 -1.42 -10.01
N GLY A 474 18.47 -2.02 -10.99
CA GLY A 474 17.46 -3.05 -10.75
C GLY A 474 18.03 -4.28 -10.04
N THR A 475 19.19 -4.76 -10.47
CA THR A 475 19.83 -5.93 -9.85
C THR A 475 20.22 -5.65 -8.40
N GLN A 476 20.77 -4.48 -8.09
CA GLN A 476 21.11 -4.09 -6.72
C GLN A 476 19.88 -4.05 -5.79
N LEU A 477 18.73 -3.59 -6.30
CA LEU A 477 17.47 -3.63 -5.55
C LEU A 477 16.99 -5.08 -5.32
N MET A 478 17.12 -5.96 -6.30
CA MET A 478 16.75 -7.38 -6.14
C MET A 478 17.71 -8.18 -5.27
N GLN A 479 18.98 -7.78 -5.19
CA GLN A 479 19.94 -8.34 -4.23
C GLN A 479 19.55 -8.00 -2.79
N ALA A 480 18.99 -6.81 -2.58
CA ALA A 480 18.47 -6.37 -1.29
C ALA A 480 17.21 -7.16 -0.91
N ASP A 481 16.23 -7.20 -1.81
CA ASP A 481 15.05 -8.04 -1.67
C ASP A 481 14.54 -8.49 -3.04
N PRO A 482 14.51 -9.81 -3.33
CA PRO A 482 14.10 -10.29 -4.65
C PRO A 482 12.65 -9.95 -4.97
N ARG A 483 11.78 -9.74 -3.97
CA ARG A 483 10.35 -9.43 -4.14
C ARG A 483 10.12 -8.16 -4.94
N ILE A 484 11.06 -7.20 -4.94
CA ILE A 484 10.93 -5.99 -5.74
C ILE A 484 10.92 -6.27 -7.26
N GLY A 485 11.38 -7.45 -7.69
CA GLY A 485 11.35 -7.89 -9.08
C GLY A 485 9.96 -7.92 -9.69
N ILE A 486 8.89 -7.98 -8.89
CA ILE A 486 7.51 -7.84 -9.41
C ILE A 486 7.20 -6.42 -9.87
N ASP A 487 7.86 -5.41 -9.31
CA ASP A 487 7.63 -4.00 -9.62
C ASP A 487 8.64 -3.43 -10.61
N LEU A 488 9.70 -4.20 -10.89
CA LEU A 488 10.67 -3.93 -11.94
C LEU A 488 10.32 -4.70 -13.24
N PRO A 489 10.72 -4.17 -14.40
CA PRO A 489 11.20 -2.82 -14.70
C PRO A 489 10.20 -1.71 -14.36
N LEU A 490 10.71 -0.48 -14.25
CA LEU A 490 9.93 0.74 -14.05
C LEU A 490 9.04 1.02 -15.26
N ARG A 491 7.99 1.82 -15.04
CA ARG A 491 6.93 2.05 -16.04
C ARG A 491 6.43 3.49 -16.02
N TYR A 492 6.31 4.08 -17.20
CA TYR A 492 5.46 5.26 -17.44
C TYR A 492 4.24 4.85 -18.26
N LEU A 493 3.10 5.38 -17.87
CA LEU A 493 1.87 5.32 -18.65
C LEU A 493 1.55 6.71 -19.19
N VAL A 494 1.62 6.87 -20.51
CA VAL A 494 1.12 8.07 -21.19
C VAL A 494 -0.33 7.83 -21.58
N TRP A 495 -1.26 8.62 -21.07
CA TRP A 495 -2.70 8.45 -21.36
C TRP A 495 -3.42 9.79 -21.49
N VAL A 496 -4.63 9.76 -22.07
CA VAL A 496 -5.48 10.94 -22.21
C VAL A 496 -6.67 10.84 -21.27
N ASP A 497 -6.85 11.84 -20.42
CA ASP A 497 -7.94 11.87 -19.46
C ASP A 497 -9.31 12.19 -20.10
N LYS A 498 -10.36 12.18 -19.28
CA LYS A 498 -11.74 12.46 -19.73
C LYS A 498 -11.92 13.89 -20.26
N TYR A 499 -11.05 14.82 -19.89
CA TYR A 499 -11.05 16.21 -20.34
C TYR A 499 -10.20 16.43 -21.59
N GLY A 500 -9.40 15.43 -21.99
CA GLY A 500 -8.50 15.50 -23.13
C GLY A 500 -7.08 15.96 -22.78
N LYS A 501 -6.73 16.06 -21.50
CA LYS A 501 -5.36 16.37 -21.05
C LYS A 501 -4.50 15.12 -21.17
N VAL A 502 -3.25 15.31 -21.60
CA VAL A 502 -2.27 14.23 -21.69
C VAL A 502 -1.59 14.11 -20.32
N GLN A 503 -1.52 12.89 -19.80
CA GLN A 503 -0.99 12.59 -18.47
C GLN A 503 0.14 11.57 -18.62
N ILE A 504 1.17 11.71 -17.78
CA ILE A 504 2.19 10.70 -17.54
C ILE A 504 1.98 10.21 -16.11
N THR A 505 1.55 8.96 -15.94
CA THR A 505 1.37 8.34 -14.62
C THR A 505 2.40 7.23 -14.43
N TYR A 506 2.97 7.10 -13.23
CA TYR A 506 3.95 6.09 -12.86
C TYR A 506 3.81 5.70 -11.40
N ASP A 507 4.47 4.61 -11.02
CA ASP A 507 4.49 4.14 -9.64
C ASP A 507 5.43 4.98 -8.78
N ASP A 508 4.98 5.34 -7.58
CA ASP A 508 5.87 5.88 -6.55
C ASP A 508 6.76 4.76 -6.02
N ILE A 509 8.03 4.80 -6.41
CA ILE A 509 9.03 3.81 -6.02
C ILE A 509 9.28 3.79 -4.51
N LYS A 510 8.97 4.87 -3.78
CA LYS A 510 9.06 4.91 -2.31
C LYS A 510 7.99 4.01 -1.70
N LEU A 511 6.76 4.04 -2.23
CA LEU A 511 5.70 3.15 -1.78
C LEU A 511 5.90 1.70 -2.24
N THR A 512 6.56 1.49 -3.39
CA THR A 512 7.05 0.16 -3.80
C THR A 512 8.15 -0.37 -2.88
N ALA A 513 9.06 0.47 -2.39
CA ALA A 513 10.07 0.04 -1.41
C ALA A 513 9.41 -0.25 -0.05
N ALA A 514 8.50 0.61 0.38
CA ALA A 514 7.77 0.45 1.64
C ALA A 514 6.92 -0.83 1.66
N ARG A 515 6.27 -1.21 0.55
CA ARG A 515 5.38 -2.39 0.54
C ARG A 515 6.10 -3.71 0.83
N ILE A 516 7.41 -3.78 0.56
CA ILE A 516 8.25 -4.96 0.80
C ILE A 516 9.17 -4.79 2.01
N ASP A 517 9.05 -3.68 2.75
CA ASP A 517 9.94 -3.32 3.86
C ASP A 517 11.42 -3.29 3.42
N LEU A 518 11.72 -2.61 2.32
CA LEU A 518 13.09 -2.49 1.82
C LEU A 518 13.90 -1.53 2.69
N VAL A 519 14.70 -2.08 3.61
CA VAL A 519 15.53 -1.32 4.56
C VAL A 519 16.96 -1.14 4.06
N GLY A 520 17.56 0.04 4.32
CA GLY A 520 18.98 0.32 4.03
C GLY A 520 19.26 0.73 2.59
N PHE A 521 18.20 1.05 1.83
CA PHE A 521 18.25 1.48 0.43
C PHE A 521 17.60 2.85 0.22
N GLU A 522 17.33 3.61 1.28
CA GLU A 522 16.53 4.84 1.29
C GLU A 522 17.13 5.90 0.37
N ASP A 523 18.43 6.14 0.42
CA ASP A 523 19.11 7.11 -0.46
C ASP A 523 18.98 6.73 -1.94
N ARG A 524 19.09 5.43 -2.25
CA ARG A 524 18.93 4.92 -3.61
C ARG A 524 17.49 5.06 -4.08
N ILE A 525 16.52 4.75 -3.22
CA ILE A 525 15.09 4.87 -3.51
C ILE A 525 14.71 6.35 -3.68
N ASN A 526 15.26 7.25 -2.85
CA ASN A 526 15.06 8.69 -2.97
C ASN A 526 15.67 9.25 -4.27
N GLY A 527 16.89 8.82 -4.61
CA GLY A 527 17.52 9.20 -5.88
C GLY A 527 16.73 8.68 -7.09
N LEU A 528 16.22 7.44 -7.03
CA LEU A 528 15.40 6.87 -8.08
C LEU A 528 14.05 7.58 -8.21
N ALA A 529 13.40 7.93 -7.10
CA ALA A 529 12.17 8.71 -7.08
C ALA A 529 12.38 10.08 -7.73
N GLY A 530 13.42 10.81 -7.31
CA GLY A 530 13.75 12.12 -7.90
C GLY A 530 14.10 12.02 -9.39
N GLY A 531 14.79 10.95 -9.80
CA GLY A 531 15.05 10.67 -11.22
C GLY A 531 13.78 10.42 -12.03
N LEU A 532 12.84 9.64 -11.48
CA LEU A 532 11.54 9.40 -12.12
C LEU A 532 10.71 10.67 -12.25
N ASP A 533 10.67 11.51 -11.21
CA ASP A 533 9.97 12.79 -11.26
C ASP A 533 10.58 13.74 -12.29
N PHE A 534 11.91 13.83 -12.31
CA PHE A 534 12.64 14.66 -13.27
C PHE A 534 12.41 14.22 -14.72
N LEU A 535 12.51 12.93 -15.02
CA LEU A 535 12.29 12.40 -16.36
C LEU A 535 10.83 12.58 -16.81
N ALA A 536 9.87 12.39 -15.91
CA ALA A 536 8.45 12.61 -16.20
C ALA A 536 8.18 14.09 -16.52
N ALA A 537 8.70 15.03 -15.72
CA ALA A 537 8.57 16.47 -15.95
C ALA A 537 9.22 16.90 -17.28
N ALA A 538 10.44 16.44 -17.54
CA ALA A 538 11.14 16.71 -18.80
C ALA A 538 10.37 16.19 -20.02
N ALA A 539 9.80 14.98 -19.94
CA ALA A 539 8.97 14.38 -20.98
C ALA A 539 7.58 15.03 -21.11
N ALA A 540 7.07 15.65 -20.05
CA ALA A 540 5.86 16.47 -20.06
C ALA A 540 6.08 17.88 -20.66
N GLY A 541 7.34 18.30 -20.81
CA GLY A 541 7.71 19.61 -21.36
C GLY A 541 7.67 20.73 -20.34
N GLN A 542 8.00 20.41 -19.08
CA GLN A 542 8.06 21.33 -17.95
C GLN A 542 9.50 21.68 -17.59
#